data_AF-A0A9P9C0H2-F1
#
_entry.id   AF-A0A9P9C0H2-F1
#
_cell.length_a   1.000
_cell.length_b   1.000
_cell.length_c   1.000
_cell.angle_alpha   90.00
_cell.angle_beta   90.00
_cell.angle_gamma   90.00
#
_symmetry.space_group_name_H-M   'P 1'
#
loop_
_entity.id
_entity.type
_entity.pdbx_description
1 polymer ?
#
loop_
_entity_poly.entity_id
_entity_poly.type
_entity_poly.pdbx_seq_one_letter_code
_entity_poly.pdbx_strand_id
1 'polypeptide(L)'
;MALRLKPVTAQLAKLSASSLRPSARAACAIASRRPAIRSLTTESSHTTISSSSPTSELPASMVPRDELESIEESLPDDTPRPASWPHGHGDRIWFFRHFLDGLTIFSLQRNFKANKQMRTIPYNGKKLKPSKIRKDYWEPFAMVEFPEGHRLVGLSVYHMLREAHFLHSYTWDGKKQPSLVRDPETGATLDKHGRGVQLNRHMLPNSIADMAAVLGGLGKGNKIWVTRPGEVAAEDGSESGGVRVPATIYWADPNHKDYAAAWPDNVTHVDAAEAAERLAPQPLPQGNTL
;
A
#
# COMPACT_ATOMS: atom_id res chain seq x y z
N MET A 1 -8.82 33.86 15.39
CA MET A 1 -7.41 34.10 15.00
C MET A 1 -6.93 32.90 14.18
N ALA A 2 -6.83 33.07 12.85
CA ALA A 2 -6.50 32.00 11.92
C ALA A 2 -4.98 31.78 11.83
N LEU A 3 -4.51 30.57 12.12
CA LEU A 3 -3.11 30.18 11.91
C LEU A 3 -2.97 29.58 10.50
N ARG A 4 -2.35 30.36 9.61
CA ARG A 4 -1.87 29.92 8.28
C ARG A 4 -0.69 28.96 8.43
N LEU A 5 -0.83 27.73 7.95
CA LEU A 5 0.32 26.86 7.67
C LEU A 5 0.72 27.04 6.20
N LYS A 6 2.02 27.30 5.97
CA LYS A 6 2.60 27.52 4.63
C LYS A 6 2.97 26.19 3.95
N PRO A 7 2.89 26.10 2.60
CA PRO A 7 3.09 24.87 1.84
C PRO A 7 4.56 24.46 1.64
N VAL A 8 4.76 23.15 1.47
CA VAL A 8 6.03 22.43 1.26
C VAL A 8 6.39 22.36 -0.23
N THR A 9 6.50 23.50 -0.92
CA THR A 9 6.87 23.53 -2.36
C THR A 9 8.38 23.65 -2.63
N ALA A 10 9.24 23.50 -1.61
CA ALA A 10 10.68 23.80 -1.75
C ALA A 10 11.62 22.58 -1.80
N GLN A 11 11.13 21.34 -1.90
CA GLN A 11 11.98 20.14 -1.70
C GLN A 11 12.64 19.53 -2.95
N LEU A 12 12.47 20.04 -4.18
CA LEU A 12 13.08 19.39 -5.36
C LEU A 12 13.90 20.25 -6.33
N ALA A 13 14.02 21.57 -6.14
CA ALA A 13 14.68 22.45 -7.13
C ALA A 13 16.19 22.73 -6.88
N LYS A 14 16.86 22.10 -5.91
CA LYS A 14 18.24 22.50 -5.48
C LYS A 14 19.30 21.39 -5.47
N LEU A 15 19.17 20.35 -6.28
CA LEU A 15 20.26 19.38 -6.50
C LEU A 15 20.99 19.54 -7.85
N SER A 16 20.69 20.57 -8.64
CA SER A 16 21.27 20.75 -9.98
C SER A 16 22.48 21.70 -10.07
N ALA A 17 22.99 22.26 -8.98
CA ALA A 17 24.15 23.15 -9.09
C ALA A 17 25.08 23.04 -7.88
N SER A 18 26.39 23.07 -8.18
CA SER A 18 27.56 23.00 -7.28
C SER A 18 27.93 21.57 -6.82
N SER A 19 29.18 21.11 -6.85
CA SER A 19 30.44 21.70 -7.30
C SER A 19 31.52 20.59 -7.28
N LEU A 20 32.43 20.70 -8.25
CA LEU A 20 33.80 20.21 -8.39
C LEU A 20 34.52 19.60 -7.15
N ARG A 21 35.31 18.55 -7.42
CA ARG A 21 36.24 17.79 -6.55
C ARG A 21 37.38 18.69 -5.96
N PRO A 22 38.18 18.27 -4.94
CA PRO A 22 39.28 17.32 -5.15
C PRO A 22 39.66 16.36 -3.99
N SER A 23 40.54 15.42 -4.34
CA SER A 23 41.28 14.39 -3.59
C SER A 23 42.06 14.88 -2.35
N ALA A 24 42.11 14.08 -1.27
CA ALA A 24 43.34 13.78 -0.51
C ALA A 24 43.17 12.62 0.51
N ARG A 25 44.24 11.83 0.64
CA ARG A 25 44.48 10.71 1.57
C ARG A 25 44.59 11.17 3.04
N ALA A 26 44.26 10.30 3.99
CA ALA A 26 45.13 9.91 5.11
C ALA A 26 44.50 8.79 5.96
N ALA A 27 45.34 7.84 6.39
CA ALA A 27 45.03 6.68 7.20
C ALA A 27 44.93 7.03 8.69
N CYS A 28 44.16 6.25 9.46
CA CYS A 28 44.63 5.76 10.76
C CYS A 28 43.80 4.55 11.21
N ALA A 29 44.48 3.44 11.45
CA ALA A 29 43.99 2.30 12.22
C ALA A 29 43.92 2.65 13.71
N ILE A 30 43.05 1.98 14.48
CA ILE A 30 43.33 1.38 15.79
C ILE A 30 42.13 0.49 16.21
N ALA A 31 42.48 -0.64 16.80
CA ALA A 31 41.68 -1.83 17.05
C ALA A 31 40.77 -1.78 18.29
N SER A 32 39.73 -2.62 18.31
CA SER A 32 39.08 -3.08 19.55
C SER A 32 38.24 -4.36 19.36
N ARG A 33 38.88 -5.49 19.69
CA ARG A 33 38.42 -6.71 20.41
C ARG A 33 36.94 -7.17 20.28
N ARG A 34 36.76 -8.34 19.65
CA ARG A 34 35.60 -9.26 19.81
C ARG A 34 35.96 -10.40 20.78
N PRO A 35 35.07 -10.86 21.66
CA PRO A 35 35.21 -12.17 22.29
C PRO A 35 34.40 -13.25 21.56
N ALA A 36 34.92 -14.47 21.73
CA ALA A 36 34.65 -15.70 21.02
C ALA A 36 33.27 -16.35 21.31
N ILE A 37 32.74 -17.02 20.29
CA ILE A 37 31.58 -17.92 20.35
C ILE A 37 32.07 -19.31 20.78
N ARG A 38 31.45 -19.85 21.83
CA ARG A 38 31.72 -21.13 22.46
C ARG A 38 30.81 -22.19 21.83
N SER A 39 31.39 -23.22 21.22
CA SER A 39 30.72 -24.43 20.76
C SER A 39 30.45 -25.38 21.95
N LEU A 40 29.24 -25.90 22.06
CA LEU A 40 28.94 -27.05 22.91
C LEU A 40 28.09 -28.07 22.13
N THR A 41 28.66 -29.26 22.08
CA THR A 41 28.11 -30.55 21.66
C THR A 41 27.16 -31.10 22.72
N THR A 42 26.06 -31.73 22.29
CA THR A 42 25.36 -32.75 23.10
C THR A 42 24.61 -33.71 22.18
N GLU A 43 24.93 -34.99 22.33
CA GLU A 43 24.36 -36.14 21.64
C GLU A 43 23.14 -36.72 22.39
N SER A 44 22.49 -37.69 21.73
CA SER A 44 21.57 -38.72 22.27
C SER A 44 20.11 -38.25 22.44
N SER A 45 19.05 -38.97 22.01
CA SER A 45 18.87 -40.35 21.54
C SER A 45 17.44 -40.45 21.01
N HIS A 46 17.19 -41.12 19.88
CA HIS A 46 15.85 -41.64 19.58
C HIS A 46 15.91 -43.02 18.91
N THR A 47 14.98 -43.83 19.37
CA THR A 47 14.88 -45.28 19.32
C THR A 47 14.38 -45.81 17.97
N THR A 48 14.94 -46.97 17.64
CA THR A 48 14.53 -48.02 16.70
C THR A 48 13.01 -48.20 16.52
N ILE A 49 12.53 -48.14 15.27
CA ILE A 49 11.50 -49.06 14.75
C ILE A 49 11.85 -49.40 13.29
N SER A 50 12.14 -50.67 13.05
CA SER A 50 12.21 -51.30 11.73
C SER A 50 10.80 -51.61 11.22
N SER A 51 10.54 -51.37 9.93
CA SER A 51 9.66 -52.25 9.15
C SER A 51 10.00 -52.20 7.66
N SER A 52 10.20 -53.39 7.13
CA SER A 52 10.57 -53.86 5.79
C SER A 52 9.77 -53.34 4.59
N SER A 53 10.51 -52.97 3.52
CA SER A 53 10.46 -53.32 2.08
C SER A 53 9.28 -54.18 1.52
N PRO A 54 8.97 -54.19 0.20
CA PRO A 54 9.91 -53.95 -0.92
C PRO A 54 9.43 -53.21 -2.18
N THR A 55 10.45 -52.68 -2.85
CA THR A 55 10.56 -52.36 -4.27
C THR A 55 9.99 -53.46 -5.18
N SER A 56 9.12 -53.07 -6.12
CA SER A 56 8.77 -53.87 -7.30
C SER A 56 9.10 -53.03 -8.53
N GLU A 57 10.36 -53.11 -8.97
CA GLU A 57 10.80 -52.68 -10.29
C GLU A 57 10.24 -53.67 -11.32
N LEU A 58 9.40 -53.18 -12.23
CA LEU A 58 9.03 -53.90 -13.44
C LEU A 58 9.86 -53.37 -14.61
N PRO A 59 10.36 -54.26 -15.49
CA PRO A 59 11.26 -53.87 -16.57
C PRO A 59 10.55 -53.07 -17.66
N ALA A 60 11.22 -52.01 -18.14
CA ALA A 60 10.79 -51.16 -19.24
C ALA A 60 10.90 -51.86 -20.61
N SER A 61 10.08 -52.90 -20.85
CA SER A 61 10.01 -53.53 -22.19
C SER A 61 8.61 -54.01 -22.60
N MET A 62 7.54 -53.45 -22.05
CA MET A 62 6.17 -53.64 -22.57
C MET A 62 5.31 -52.39 -22.30
N VAL A 63 5.48 -51.37 -23.14
CA VAL A 63 4.44 -50.36 -23.38
C VAL A 63 4.34 -50.21 -24.91
N PRO A 64 3.16 -50.41 -25.51
CA PRO A 64 2.95 -50.18 -26.95
C PRO A 64 3.34 -48.76 -27.34
N ARG A 65 4.02 -48.61 -28.48
CA ARG A 65 4.61 -47.36 -28.97
C ARG A 65 3.58 -46.28 -29.34
N ASP A 66 2.30 -46.62 -29.33
CA ASP A 66 1.20 -45.75 -29.79
C ASP A 66 0.60 -44.87 -28.68
N GLU A 67 1.06 -44.98 -27.42
CA GLU A 67 0.63 -44.11 -26.31
C GLU A 67 1.58 -42.93 -26.03
N LEU A 68 2.64 -42.76 -26.81
CA LEU A 68 3.58 -41.64 -26.62
C LEU A 68 3.20 -40.37 -27.42
N GLU A 69 2.31 -40.48 -28.41
CA GLU A 69 1.85 -39.31 -29.18
C GLU A 69 0.71 -38.54 -28.49
N SER A 70 0.08 -39.10 -27.44
CA SER A 70 -0.94 -38.40 -26.65
C SER A 70 -0.38 -37.65 -25.44
N ILE A 71 0.94 -37.73 -25.20
CA ILE A 71 1.63 -37.04 -24.10
C ILE A 71 2.34 -35.76 -24.59
N GLU A 72 2.59 -35.61 -25.90
CA GLU A 72 3.28 -34.44 -26.47
C GLU A 72 2.38 -33.19 -26.64
N GLU A 73 1.07 -33.26 -26.37
CA GLU A 73 0.17 -32.10 -26.42
C GLU A 73 -0.24 -31.60 -25.01
N SER A 74 0.73 -31.50 -24.11
CA SER A 74 0.57 -30.69 -22.89
C SER A 74 1.89 -30.09 -22.43
N LEU A 75 2.63 -29.47 -23.36
CA LEU A 75 3.67 -28.53 -22.97
C LEU A 75 3.01 -27.43 -22.12
N PRO A 76 3.47 -27.17 -20.87
CA PRO A 76 3.02 -26.02 -20.12
C PRO A 76 3.40 -24.78 -20.94
N ASP A 77 2.38 -24.09 -21.41
CA ASP A 77 2.50 -22.80 -22.07
C ASP A 77 3.24 -21.84 -21.12
N ASP A 78 4.55 -21.68 -21.33
CA ASP A 78 5.44 -20.78 -20.58
C ASP A 78 5.17 -19.29 -20.90
N THR A 79 4.15 -18.99 -21.71
CA THR A 79 3.66 -17.63 -21.81
C THR A 79 3.00 -17.23 -20.48
N PRO A 80 3.39 -16.10 -19.87
CA PRO A 80 2.72 -15.62 -18.66
C PRO A 80 1.28 -15.31 -19.03
N ARG A 81 0.39 -16.26 -18.72
CA ARG A 81 -1.06 -16.11 -18.88
C ARG A 81 -1.42 -14.74 -18.34
N PRO A 82 -1.99 -13.81 -19.15
CA PRO A 82 -2.28 -12.48 -18.66
C PRO A 82 -3.18 -12.66 -17.45
N ALA A 83 -2.69 -12.27 -16.27
CA ALA A 83 -3.39 -12.52 -15.02
C ALA A 83 -4.83 -12.02 -15.20
N SER A 84 -5.78 -12.95 -15.26
CA SER A 84 -7.18 -12.61 -15.47
C SER A 84 -7.70 -12.07 -14.16
N TRP A 85 -7.47 -10.77 -13.95
CA TRP A 85 -8.00 -10.07 -12.80
C TRP A 85 -9.54 -10.17 -12.82
N PRO A 86 -10.20 -10.30 -11.66
CA PRO A 86 -11.65 -10.25 -11.60
C PRO A 86 -12.17 -8.99 -12.30
N HIS A 87 -13.31 -9.10 -12.98
CA HIS A 87 -13.96 -7.97 -13.63
C HIS A 87 -14.20 -6.83 -12.60
N GLY A 88 -13.90 -5.59 -12.97
CA GLY A 88 -14.00 -4.42 -12.07
C GLY A 88 -12.79 -4.20 -11.13
N HIS A 89 -11.76 -5.04 -11.19
CA HIS A 89 -10.62 -4.93 -10.30
C HIS A 89 -9.67 -3.78 -10.69
N GLY A 90 -9.61 -2.75 -9.86
CA GLY A 90 -8.76 -1.58 -10.08
C GLY A 90 -9.50 -0.36 -10.65
N ASP A 91 -10.76 -0.52 -11.06
CA ASP A 91 -11.59 0.61 -11.51
C ASP A 91 -12.06 1.47 -10.33
N ARG A 92 -12.22 0.83 -9.16
CA ARG A 92 -12.63 1.48 -7.92
C ARG A 92 -11.66 1.18 -6.78
N ILE A 93 -11.44 2.18 -5.94
CA ILE A 93 -10.67 2.07 -4.70
C ILE A 93 -11.54 2.53 -3.55
N TRP A 94 -11.63 1.69 -2.53
CA TRP A 94 -12.42 1.90 -1.33
C TRP A 94 -11.53 2.27 -0.15
N PHE A 95 -11.93 3.29 0.59
CA PHE A 95 -11.22 3.80 1.75
C PHE A 95 -12.09 3.64 2.98
N PHE A 96 -11.55 2.95 3.98
CA PHE A 96 -12.22 2.69 5.25
C PHE A 96 -11.48 3.41 6.37
N ARG A 97 -12.23 3.93 7.33
CA ARG A 97 -11.69 4.44 8.57
C ARG A 97 -12.28 3.70 9.76
N HIS A 98 -11.49 3.64 10.82
CA HIS A 98 -11.96 3.22 12.13
C HIS A 98 -12.52 4.45 12.87
N PHE A 99 -13.80 4.43 13.25
CA PHE A 99 -14.48 5.65 13.73
C PHE A 99 -13.87 6.25 15.02
N LEU A 100 -13.35 5.40 15.92
CA LEU A 100 -12.72 5.86 17.18
C LEU A 100 -11.26 6.25 17.01
N ASP A 101 -10.43 5.30 16.58
CA ASP A 101 -8.97 5.44 16.57
C ASP A 101 -8.43 6.25 15.37
N GLY A 102 -9.23 6.47 14.32
CA GLY A 102 -8.80 7.17 13.11
C GLY A 102 -7.89 6.36 12.18
N LEU A 103 -7.70 5.06 12.45
CA LEU A 103 -6.97 4.14 11.58
C LEU A 103 -7.61 4.09 10.20
N THR A 104 -6.80 4.03 9.14
CA THR A 104 -7.28 3.91 7.76
C THR A 104 -6.85 2.62 7.09
N ILE A 105 -7.71 2.09 6.22
CA ILE A 105 -7.46 0.91 5.40
C ILE A 105 -7.90 1.20 3.96
N PHE A 106 -7.14 0.68 2.99
CA PHE A 106 -7.48 0.74 1.57
C PHE A 106 -7.84 -0.64 1.03
N SER A 107 -8.79 -0.70 0.11
CA SER A 107 -9.10 -1.93 -0.62
C SER A 107 -9.55 -1.65 -2.04
N LEU A 108 -9.28 -2.59 -2.94
CA LEU A 108 -9.81 -2.57 -4.31
C LEU A 108 -11.22 -3.15 -4.38
N GLN A 109 -11.60 -3.92 -3.36
CA GLN A 109 -12.93 -4.51 -3.26
C GLN A 109 -13.73 -3.75 -2.22
N ARG A 110 -15.04 -3.71 -2.42
CA ARG A 110 -15.97 -3.17 -1.42
C ARG A 110 -15.88 -3.89 -0.08
N ASN A 111 -15.82 -5.22 -0.12
CA ASN A 111 -15.63 -6.04 1.07
C ASN A 111 -14.16 -6.44 1.14
N PHE A 112 -13.48 -6.07 2.22
CA PHE A 112 -12.08 -6.43 2.39
C PHE A 112 -11.90 -7.65 3.31
N LYS A 113 -10.88 -8.47 3.00
CA LYS A 113 -10.51 -9.61 3.85
C LYS A 113 -9.76 -9.11 5.10
N ALA A 114 -10.32 -9.38 6.28
CA ALA A 114 -9.77 -8.91 7.55
C ALA A 114 -8.29 -9.26 7.75
N ASN A 115 -7.90 -10.51 7.46
CA ASN A 115 -6.52 -10.98 7.62
C ASN A 115 -5.51 -10.22 6.75
N LYS A 116 -5.92 -9.82 5.53
CA LYS A 116 -5.06 -9.06 4.61
C LYS A 116 -4.86 -7.63 5.12
N GLN A 117 -5.93 -7.01 5.61
CA GLN A 117 -5.86 -5.64 6.12
C GLN A 117 -5.25 -5.53 7.51
N MET A 118 -5.30 -6.57 8.34
CA MET A 118 -4.56 -6.55 9.60
C MET A 118 -3.04 -6.47 9.42
N ARG A 119 -2.53 -6.89 8.25
CA ARG A 119 -1.12 -6.77 7.89
C ARG A 119 -0.74 -5.37 7.42
N THR A 120 -1.70 -4.57 6.96
CA THR A 120 -1.43 -3.20 6.52
C THR A 120 -1.35 -2.23 7.70
N ILE A 121 -2.10 -2.48 8.78
CA ILE A 121 -2.07 -1.64 9.98
C ILE A 121 -0.71 -1.79 10.70
N PRO A 122 0.05 -0.69 10.90
CA PRO A 122 1.33 -0.71 11.63
C PRO A 122 1.15 -0.96 13.13
N TYR A 123 2.24 -1.32 13.81
CA TYR A 123 2.25 -1.42 15.27
C TYR A 123 2.70 -0.11 15.90
N ASN A 124 1.74 0.71 16.36
CA ASN A 124 2.02 2.01 16.97
C ASN A 124 2.09 1.96 18.51
N GLY A 125 1.83 0.80 19.12
CA GLY A 125 1.94 0.59 20.56
C GLY A 125 1.01 -0.51 21.09
N LYS A 126 1.17 -0.83 22.37
CA LYS A 126 0.31 -1.80 23.05
C LYS A 126 -1.13 -1.27 23.07
N LYS A 127 -2.10 -2.13 22.73
CA LYS A 127 -3.55 -1.83 22.72
C LYS A 127 -4.02 -0.78 21.69
N LEU A 128 -3.12 -0.29 20.83
CA LEU A 128 -3.46 0.66 19.76
C LEU A 128 -3.74 0.01 18.41
N LYS A 129 -3.31 -1.24 18.23
CA LYS A 129 -3.66 -2.06 17.07
C LYS A 129 -4.79 -3.02 17.47
N PRO A 130 -5.92 -3.03 16.76
CA PRO A 130 -7.00 -3.97 17.07
C PRO A 130 -6.53 -5.41 16.86
N SER A 131 -6.96 -6.31 17.76
CA SER A 131 -6.65 -7.75 17.65
C SER A 131 -7.37 -8.41 16.48
N LYS A 132 -8.60 -7.98 16.21
CA LYS A 132 -9.42 -8.41 15.07
C LYS A 132 -10.18 -7.22 14.50
N ILE A 133 -10.42 -7.23 13.19
CA ILE A 133 -11.29 -6.25 12.53
C ILE A 133 -12.73 -6.64 12.83
N ARG A 134 -13.45 -5.79 13.56
CA ARG A 134 -14.89 -5.93 13.78
C ARG A 134 -15.64 -5.00 12.84
N LYS A 135 -16.71 -5.47 12.21
CA LYS A 135 -17.39 -4.76 11.12
C LYS A 135 -18.02 -3.43 11.55
N ASP A 136 -18.40 -3.33 12.81
CA ASP A 136 -19.05 -2.18 13.44
C ASP A 136 -18.14 -0.96 13.61
N TYR A 137 -16.82 -1.16 13.73
CA TYR A 137 -15.89 -0.05 13.90
C TYR A 137 -15.43 0.59 12.60
N TRP A 138 -15.62 -0.09 11.47
CA TRP A 138 -15.05 0.30 10.19
C TRP A 138 -16.13 0.79 9.25
N GLU A 139 -16.00 2.03 8.84
CA GLU A 139 -16.93 2.67 7.91
C GLU A 139 -16.17 3.11 6.65
N PRO A 140 -16.79 2.97 5.45
CA PRO A 140 -16.25 3.55 4.24
C PRO A 140 -16.41 5.07 4.32
N PHE A 141 -15.31 5.82 4.20
CA PHE A 141 -15.37 7.29 4.22
C PHE A 141 -15.15 7.93 2.86
N ALA A 142 -14.50 7.20 1.93
CA ALA A 142 -14.31 7.65 0.56
C ALA A 142 -14.27 6.47 -0.41
N MET A 143 -14.66 6.74 -1.66
CA MET A 143 -14.45 5.86 -2.80
C MET A 143 -13.90 6.67 -3.96
N VAL A 144 -12.86 6.18 -4.61
CA VAL A 144 -12.32 6.75 -5.85
C VAL A 144 -12.71 5.84 -7.00
N GLU A 145 -13.33 6.42 -8.02
CA GLU A 145 -13.72 5.73 -9.26
C GLU A 145 -12.96 6.32 -10.44
N PHE A 146 -12.39 5.44 -11.25
CA PHE A 146 -11.75 5.78 -12.52
C PHE A 146 -12.70 5.46 -13.68
N PRO A 147 -12.58 6.17 -14.81
CA PRO A 147 -13.31 5.83 -16.02
C PRO A 147 -12.96 4.42 -16.52
N GLU A 148 -13.93 3.78 -17.19
CA GLU A 148 -13.77 2.43 -17.72
C GLU A 148 -12.56 2.33 -18.66
N GLY A 149 -11.83 1.23 -18.58
CA GLY A 149 -10.60 1.02 -19.35
C GLY A 149 -9.31 1.46 -18.64
N HIS A 150 -9.40 2.25 -17.56
CA HIS A 150 -8.23 2.75 -16.82
C HIS A 150 -7.85 1.91 -15.58
N ARG A 151 -8.25 0.64 -15.49
CA ARG A 151 -7.95 -0.26 -14.36
C ARG A 151 -6.48 -0.30 -13.91
N LEU A 152 -5.55 -0.23 -14.88
CA LEU A 152 -4.11 -0.26 -14.60
C LEU A 152 -3.63 1.00 -13.87
N VAL A 153 -4.31 2.11 -14.12
CA VAL A 153 -4.07 3.38 -13.42
C VAL A 153 -4.52 3.25 -11.98
N GLY A 154 -5.73 2.74 -11.72
CA GLY A 154 -6.20 2.54 -10.35
C GLY A 154 -5.36 1.52 -9.57
N LEU A 155 -4.84 0.47 -10.21
CA LEU A 155 -3.86 -0.43 -9.59
C LEU A 155 -2.55 0.28 -9.22
N SER A 156 -2.04 1.15 -10.11
CA SER A 156 -0.84 1.95 -9.85
C SER A 156 -1.06 2.94 -8.71
N VAL A 157 -2.18 3.67 -8.72
CA VAL A 157 -2.58 4.60 -7.66
C VAL A 157 -2.71 3.86 -6.32
N TYR A 158 -3.37 2.69 -6.31
CA TYR A 158 -3.50 1.87 -5.11
C TYR A 158 -2.14 1.41 -4.55
N HIS A 159 -1.19 1.08 -5.43
CA HIS A 159 0.17 0.74 -5.03
C HIS A 159 0.86 1.93 -4.35
N MET A 160 0.83 3.10 -4.99
CA MET A 160 1.44 4.34 -4.46
C MET A 160 0.82 4.77 -3.13
N LEU A 161 -0.50 4.67 -2.99
CA LEU A 161 -1.19 4.98 -1.74
C LEU A 161 -0.74 4.07 -0.59
N ARG A 162 -0.51 2.78 -0.87
CA ARG A 162 -0.01 1.84 0.15
C ARG A 162 1.42 2.15 0.55
N GLU A 163 2.26 2.56 -0.40
CA GLU A 163 3.63 3.00 -0.10
C GLU A 163 3.63 4.28 0.74
N ALA A 164 2.83 5.29 0.36
CA ALA A 164 2.70 6.53 1.11
C ALA A 164 2.20 6.30 2.55
N HIS A 165 1.18 5.45 2.71
CA HIS A 165 0.66 5.07 4.02
C HIS A 165 1.69 4.34 4.90
N PHE A 166 2.49 3.47 4.30
CA PHE A 166 3.61 2.85 4.98
C PHE A 166 4.64 3.90 5.41
N LEU A 167 5.03 4.81 4.51
CA LEU A 167 5.99 5.87 4.82
C LEU A 167 5.50 6.80 5.95
N HIS A 168 4.23 7.22 5.98
CA HIS A 168 3.71 8.03 7.08
C HIS A 168 3.75 7.33 8.43
N SER A 169 3.68 6.00 8.43
CA SER A 169 3.74 5.20 9.66
C SER A 169 5.17 5.08 10.20
N TYR A 170 6.17 4.96 9.32
CA TYR A 170 7.55 4.65 9.71
C TYR A 170 8.51 5.83 9.64
N THR A 171 8.36 6.69 8.64
CA THR A 171 9.27 7.79 8.33
C THR A 171 8.57 9.13 8.51
N TRP A 172 8.29 9.48 9.77
CA TRP A 172 7.80 10.80 10.14
C TRP A 172 8.94 11.63 10.76
N ASP A 173 8.99 12.91 10.42
CA ASP A 173 9.97 13.84 10.99
C ASP A 173 9.30 14.67 12.10
N GLY A 174 9.74 14.46 13.34
CA GLY A 174 9.23 15.19 14.50
C GLY A 174 9.43 16.70 14.43
N LYS A 175 10.33 17.19 13.56
CA LYS A 175 10.47 18.63 13.29
C LYS A 175 9.37 19.17 12.38
N LYS A 176 8.99 18.39 11.36
CA LYS A 176 7.93 18.76 10.41
C LYS A 176 6.54 18.57 11.01
N GLN A 177 6.38 17.56 11.85
CA GLN A 177 5.13 17.27 12.56
C GLN A 177 5.33 17.38 14.08
N PRO A 178 5.32 18.60 14.62
CA PRO A 178 5.54 18.81 16.06
C PRO A 178 4.40 18.23 16.91
N SER A 179 3.19 18.09 16.36
CA SER A 179 2.04 17.48 17.07
C SER A 179 2.37 16.07 17.55
N LEU A 180 3.05 15.26 16.73
CA LEU A 180 3.42 13.88 17.11
C LEU A 180 4.42 13.80 18.26
N VAL A 181 5.14 14.88 18.56
CA VAL A 181 6.14 14.92 19.62
C VAL A 181 5.63 15.68 20.84
N ARG A 182 4.84 16.72 20.64
CA ARG A 182 4.35 17.60 21.69
C ARG A 182 2.85 17.77 21.59
N ASP A 183 2.20 17.72 22.73
CA ASP A 183 0.80 18.02 22.82
C ASP A 183 0.57 19.48 22.38
N PRO A 184 -0.31 19.73 21.39
CA PRO A 184 -0.59 21.09 20.91
C PRO A 184 -1.21 21.98 22.00
N GLU A 185 -1.92 21.42 22.98
CA GLU A 185 -2.61 22.20 24.01
C GLU A 185 -1.70 22.53 25.20
N THR A 186 -1.00 21.52 25.71
CA THR A 186 -0.13 21.66 26.89
C THR A 186 1.31 21.98 26.56
N GLY A 187 1.75 21.78 25.31
CA GLY A 187 3.16 21.96 24.90
C GLY A 187 4.13 20.93 25.49
N ALA A 188 3.64 19.99 26.30
CA ALA A 188 4.41 18.94 26.93
C ALA A 188 4.83 17.88 25.90
N THR A 189 6.00 17.28 26.09
CA THR A 189 6.45 16.16 25.27
C THR A 189 5.56 14.95 25.52
N LEU A 190 5.01 14.35 24.46
CA LEU A 190 4.16 13.18 24.54
C LEU A 190 4.92 11.96 25.01
N ASP A 191 4.26 11.16 25.82
CA ASP A 191 4.71 9.82 26.17
C ASP A 191 4.63 8.89 24.94
N LYS A 192 5.24 7.70 25.07
CA LYS A 192 5.26 6.73 23.97
C LYS A 192 3.86 6.28 23.56
N HIS A 193 2.94 6.15 24.52
CA HIS A 193 1.58 5.71 24.24
C HIS A 193 0.76 6.84 23.61
N GLY A 194 0.79 8.06 24.16
CA GLY A 194 0.14 9.24 23.59
C GLY A 194 0.62 9.55 22.18
N ARG A 195 1.92 9.41 21.90
CA ARG A 195 2.45 9.49 20.53
C ARG A 195 1.81 8.45 19.60
N GLY A 196 1.68 7.20 20.04
CA GLY A 196 1.04 6.15 19.26
C GLY A 196 -0.43 6.45 18.94
N VAL A 197 -1.17 7.01 19.92
CA VAL A 197 -2.55 7.47 19.72
C VAL A 197 -2.62 8.58 18.68
N GLN A 198 -1.70 9.56 18.77
CA GLN A 198 -1.65 10.64 17.79
C GLN A 198 -1.29 10.15 16.38
N LEU A 199 -0.34 9.23 16.26
CA LEU A 199 -0.02 8.60 14.98
C LEU A 199 -1.28 8.00 14.33
N ASN A 200 -2.06 7.23 15.09
CA ASN A 200 -3.32 6.65 14.60
C ASN A 200 -4.31 7.73 14.14
N ARG A 201 -4.51 8.79 14.94
CA ARG A 201 -5.44 9.90 14.60
C ARG A 201 -5.03 10.66 13.35
N HIS A 202 -3.73 10.83 13.13
CA HIS A 202 -3.19 11.50 11.94
C HIS A 202 -3.23 10.63 10.68
N MET A 203 -3.54 9.33 10.76
CA MET A 203 -3.61 8.46 9.57
C MET A 203 -4.70 8.88 8.60
N LEU A 204 -5.89 9.27 9.09
CA LEU A 204 -6.98 9.77 8.25
C LEU A 204 -6.61 11.01 7.42
N PRO A 205 -6.19 12.14 8.04
CA PRO A 205 -5.82 13.33 7.28
C PRO A 205 -4.62 13.09 6.35
N ASN A 206 -3.62 12.30 6.78
CA ASN A 206 -2.50 11.94 5.92
C ASN A 206 -2.94 11.13 4.69
N SER A 207 -3.84 10.15 4.88
CA SER A 207 -4.36 9.35 3.77
C SER A 207 -5.09 10.20 2.74
N ILE A 208 -5.79 11.26 3.19
CA ILE A 208 -6.50 12.18 2.29
C ILE A 208 -5.53 13.11 1.56
N ALA A 209 -4.50 13.60 2.25
CA ALA A 209 -3.42 14.34 1.61
C ALA A 209 -2.68 13.48 0.56
N ASP A 210 -2.46 12.20 0.86
CA ASP A 210 -1.85 11.24 -0.07
C ASP A 210 -2.76 10.97 -1.29
N MET A 211 -4.08 10.87 -1.09
CA MET A 211 -5.03 10.78 -2.20
C MET A 211 -4.87 11.96 -3.16
N ALA A 212 -4.87 13.19 -2.64
CA ALA A 212 -4.69 14.38 -3.46
C ALA A 212 -3.33 14.40 -4.17
N ALA A 213 -2.26 14.02 -3.47
CA ALA A 213 -0.92 14.01 -4.03
C ALA A 213 -0.74 12.94 -5.12
N VAL A 214 -1.17 11.70 -4.88
CA VAL A 214 -1.07 10.60 -5.84
C VAL A 214 -1.98 10.84 -7.05
N LEU A 215 -3.18 11.36 -6.85
CA LEU A 215 -4.07 11.74 -7.96
C LEU A 215 -3.54 12.96 -8.74
N GLY A 216 -2.70 13.78 -8.11
CA GLY A 216 -1.94 14.85 -8.76
C GLY A 216 -0.70 14.38 -9.51
N GLY A 217 -0.40 13.07 -9.50
CA GLY A 217 0.74 12.50 -10.22
C GLY A 217 1.98 12.27 -9.37
N LEU A 218 1.90 12.37 -8.03
CA LEU A 218 3.02 12.01 -7.16
C LEU A 218 3.34 10.51 -7.26
N GLY A 219 4.63 10.18 -7.27
CA GLY A 219 5.14 8.80 -7.26
C GLY A 219 5.83 8.43 -8.56
N LYS A 220 7.04 7.86 -8.47
CA LYS A 220 7.79 7.42 -9.65
C LYS A 220 7.03 6.28 -10.34
N GLY A 221 6.79 6.42 -11.65
CA GLY A 221 6.05 5.43 -12.42
C GLY A 221 4.53 5.42 -12.17
N ASN A 222 3.98 6.51 -11.62
CA ASN A 222 2.54 6.67 -11.49
C ASN A 222 1.88 6.74 -12.88
N LYS A 223 0.98 5.79 -13.16
CA LYS A 223 0.31 5.64 -14.47
C LYS A 223 -0.86 6.60 -14.68
N ILE A 224 -1.09 7.54 -13.78
CA ILE A 224 -2.16 8.54 -13.94
C ILE A 224 -1.89 9.52 -15.09
N TRP A 225 -0.62 9.67 -15.48
CA TRP A 225 -0.22 10.42 -16.64
C TRP A 225 -0.47 9.58 -17.90
N VAL A 226 -1.43 10.01 -18.71
CA VAL A 226 -1.61 9.46 -20.06
C VAL A 226 -0.71 10.26 -20.99
N THR A 227 0.33 9.61 -21.48
CA THR A 227 1.19 10.17 -22.52
C THR A 227 0.45 10.10 -23.84
N ARG A 228 0.39 11.21 -24.59
CA ARG A 228 -0.19 11.18 -25.94
C ARG A 228 0.70 10.30 -26.85
N PRO A 229 0.11 9.55 -27.78
CA PRO A 229 0.89 8.73 -28.72
C PRO A 229 1.83 9.65 -29.53
N GLY A 230 3.14 9.46 -29.37
CA GLY A 230 4.20 10.27 -30.00
C GLY A 230 5.04 11.13 -29.04
N GLU A 231 4.62 11.25 -27.78
CA GLU A 231 5.38 11.96 -26.74
C GLU A 231 6.13 10.92 -25.87
N VAL A 232 7.39 11.18 -25.54
CA VAL A 232 8.20 10.25 -24.75
C VAL A 232 7.77 10.37 -23.30
N ALA A 233 7.27 9.28 -22.70
CA ALA A 233 6.95 9.27 -21.28
C ALA A 233 8.24 9.55 -20.50
N ALA A 234 8.30 10.65 -19.75
CA ALA A 234 9.49 10.93 -18.94
C ALA A 234 9.68 9.82 -17.91
N GLU A 235 10.90 9.29 -17.83
CA GLU A 235 11.25 8.18 -16.92
C GLU A 235 11.22 8.61 -15.43
N ASP A 236 11.27 9.91 -15.20
CA ASP A 236 11.13 10.53 -13.88
C ASP A 236 9.81 11.29 -13.89
N GLY A 237 8.83 10.80 -13.11
CA GLY A 237 7.45 11.30 -13.03
C GLY A 237 7.28 12.74 -12.52
N SER A 238 8.13 13.69 -12.95
CA SER A 238 7.92 15.12 -12.83
C SER A 238 7.12 15.62 -14.01
N GLU A 239 6.01 16.31 -13.72
CA GLU A 239 5.22 17.22 -14.57
C GLU A 239 5.51 17.16 -16.08
N SER A 240 5.41 15.97 -16.65
CA SER A 240 5.54 15.78 -18.10
C SER A 240 4.19 16.19 -18.66
N GLY A 241 4.15 16.96 -19.74
CA GLY A 241 2.95 17.56 -20.34
C GLY A 241 1.85 16.59 -20.82
N GLY A 242 1.80 15.37 -20.30
CA GLY A 242 0.72 14.42 -20.42
C GLY A 242 -0.55 14.87 -19.69
N VAL A 243 -1.67 14.35 -20.16
CA VAL A 243 -2.99 14.62 -19.59
C VAL A 243 -3.23 13.63 -18.45
N ARG A 244 -3.68 14.12 -17.29
CA ARG A 244 -4.03 13.25 -16.16
C ARG A 244 -5.39 12.59 -16.40
N VAL A 245 -5.52 11.31 -16.05
CA VAL A 245 -6.81 10.62 -16.08
C VAL A 245 -7.78 11.30 -15.10
N PRO A 246 -9.02 11.60 -15.51
CA PRO A 246 -10.02 12.14 -14.59
C PRO A 246 -10.41 11.08 -13.56
N ALA A 247 -10.62 11.51 -12.32
CA ALA A 247 -11.02 10.62 -11.22
C ALA A 247 -12.15 11.25 -10.41
N THR A 248 -13.16 10.45 -10.08
CA THR A 248 -14.31 10.88 -9.28
C THR A 248 -14.17 10.37 -7.86
N ILE A 249 -14.25 11.26 -6.87
CA ILE A 249 -14.20 10.91 -5.45
C ILE A 249 -15.56 11.12 -4.81
N TYR A 250 -16.08 10.05 -4.23
CA TYR A 250 -17.30 10.03 -3.45
C TYR A 250 -16.96 10.08 -1.97
N TRP A 251 -17.46 11.08 -1.26
CA TRP A 251 -17.19 11.28 0.16
C TRP A 251 -18.38 10.90 1.03
N ALA A 252 -18.14 10.21 2.16
CA ALA A 252 -19.18 10.02 3.17
C ALA A 252 -19.45 11.32 3.94
N ASP A 253 -18.37 12.01 4.37
CA ASP A 253 -18.45 13.32 5.02
C ASP A 253 -17.79 14.37 4.11
N PRO A 254 -18.48 15.48 3.78
CA PRO A 254 -17.92 16.50 2.90
C PRO A 254 -16.72 17.24 3.51
N ASN A 255 -16.62 17.28 4.84
CA ASN A 255 -15.52 17.94 5.57
C ASN A 255 -14.18 17.21 5.37
N HIS A 256 -14.19 15.96 4.93
CA HIS A 256 -12.94 15.21 4.71
C HIS A 256 -12.10 15.79 3.57
N LYS A 257 -12.71 16.44 2.58
CA LYS A 257 -11.97 17.04 1.46
C LYS A 257 -10.99 18.12 1.90
N ASP A 258 -11.24 18.76 3.05
CA ASP A 258 -10.48 19.91 3.54
C ASP A 258 -9.16 19.51 4.23
N TYR A 259 -8.92 18.22 4.45
CA TYR A 259 -7.64 17.74 4.96
C TYR A 259 -6.50 17.84 3.92
N ALA A 260 -6.84 17.85 2.62
CA ALA A 260 -5.88 18.12 1.57
C ALA A 260 -5.76 19.64 1.33
N ALA A 261 -4.54 20.15 1.24
CA ALA A 261 -4.29 21.58 1.05
C ALA A 261 -4.79 22.10 -0.30
N ALA A 262 -4.70 21.26 -1.34
CA ALA A 262 -5.20 21.54 -2.68
C ALA A 262 -5.51 20.21 -3.38
N TRP A 263 -6.53 20.24 -4.25
CA TRP A 263 -6.88 19.13 -5.11
C TRP A 263 -6.43 19.42 -6.54
N PRO A 264 -5.97 18.39 -7.28
CA PRO A 264 -5.64 18.56 -8.68
C PRO A 264 -6.91 18.72 -9.52
N ASP A 265 -6.77 19.38 -10.65
CA ASP A 265 -7.81 19.75 -11.61
C ASP A 265 -8.52 18.57 -12.28
N ASN A 266 -7.89 17.41 -12.33
CA ASN A 266 -8.47 16.18 -12.88
C ASN A 266 -9.46 15.48 -11.93
N VAL A 267 -9.58 15.94 -10.69
CA VAL A 267 -10.40 15.29 -9.67
C VAL A 267 -11.74 16.00 -9.52
N THR A 268 -12.82 15.22 -9.62
CA THR A 268 -14.18 15.68 -9.32
C THR A 268 -14.62 15.13 -7.96
N HIS A 269 -15.35 15.95 -7.20
CA HIS A 269 -15.87 15.57 -5.89
C HIS A 269 -17.38 15.43 -5.95
N VAL A 270 -17.89 14.33 -5.44
CA VAL A 270 -19.32 14.03 -5.32
C VAL A 270 -19.71 14.05 -3.85
N ASP A 271 -20.79 14.78 -3.55
CA ASP A 271 -21.28 15.01 -2.20
C ASP A 271 -21.94 13.77 -1.58
N ALA A 272 -22.09 13.81 -0.25
CA ALA A 272 -22.53 12.70 0.60
C ALA A 272 -23.87 12.06 0.18
N ALA A 273 -24.82 12.85 -0.36
CA ALA A 273 -26.14 12.35 -0.74
C ALA A 273 -26.06 11.32 -1.89
N GLU A 274 -25.29 11.62 -2.93
CA GLU A 274 -25.06 10.72 -4.06
C GLU A 274 -24.02 9.64 -3.72
N ALA A 275 -23.04 9.99 -2.89
CA ALA A 275 -22.06 9.03 -2.40
C ALA A 275 -22.70 7.93 -1.54
N ALA A 276 -23.73 8.25 -0.75
CA ALA A 276 -24.38 7.29 0.14
C ALA A 276 -24.95 6.09 -0.62
N GLU A 277 -25.56 6.28 -1.79
CA GLU A 277 -26.09 5.17 -2.60
C GLU A 277 -24.96 4.25 -3.08
N ARG A 278 -23.85 4.84 -3.55
CA ARG A 278 -22.69 4.08 -4.01
C ARG A 278 -21.95 3.41 -2.86
N LEU A 279 -21.86 4.07 -1.70
CA LEU A 279 -21.20 3.61 -0.49
C LEU A 279 -22.06 2.65 0.36
N ALA A 280 -23.38 2.59 0.14
CA ALA A 280 -24.31 1.70 0.83
C ALA A 280 -24.18 0.24 0.36
N PRO A 281 -24.12 -0.74 1.29
CA PRO A 281 -23.90 -2.15 0.95
C PRO A 281 -24.88 -2.62 -0.11
N GLN A 282 -24.36 -3.26 -1.18
CA GLN A 282 -25.23 -3.89 -2.19
C GLN A 282 -26.14 -4.89 -1.46
N PRO A 283 -27.45 -4.92 -1.76
CA PRO A 283 -28.32 -5.97 -1.26
C PRO A 283 -27.69 -7.31 -1.63
N LEU A 284 -27.68 -8.25 -0.67
CA LEU A 284 -27.24 -9.61 -0.95
C LEU A 284 -28.01 -10.11 -2.17
N PRO A 285 -27.36 -10.78 -3.14
CA PRO A 285 -28.09 -11.41 -4.22
C PRO A 285 -29.11 -12.32 -3.55
N GLN A 286 -30.39 -12.01 -3.74
CA GLN A 286 -31.46 -12.87 -3.26
C GLN A 286 -31.25 -14.19 -4.00
N GLY A 287 -30.65 -15.16 -3.31
CA GLY A 287 -30.47 -16.48 -3.87
C GLY A 287 -31.86 -16.97 -4.25
N ASN A 288 -32.04 -17.34 -5.52
CA ASN A 288 -33.22 -18.06 -5.96
C ASN A 288 -33.44 -19.23 -4.99
N THR A 289 -34.40 -19.08 -4.09
CA THR A 289 -35.03 -20.20 -3.41
C THR A 289 -35.71 -21.01 -4.49
N LEU A 290 -35.06 -22.10 -4.89
CA LEU A 290 -35.68 -23.21 -5.61
C LEU A 290 -36.65 -23.93 -4.67
#